data_AF-A0A378RN14-F1
#
_entry.id   AF-A0A378RN14-F1
#
_cell.length_a   1.000
_cell.length_b   1.000
_cell.length_c   1.000
_cell.angle_alpha   90.00
_cell.angle_beta   90.00
_cell.angle_gamma   90.00
#
_symmetry.space_group_name_H-M   'P 1'
#
loop_
_entity.id
_entity.type
_entity.pdbx_description
1 polymer ?
#
loop_
_entity_poly.entity_id
_entity_poly.type
_entity_poly.pdbx_seq_one_letter_code
_entity_poly.pdbx_strand_id
1 'polypeptide(L)'
;MIIGNTLNADQNAVINIPLDPRPQPPASPVEGQIYTNTTDKAILFWNGTRWVKLGSLDKVENTDGGLNVAQADGIATINLNLDNATIEIGAGVVRIKDAGVTTAKLASNSVTTVKVTDKNITFAKINDIPTMTVIGRTAAGTGVSSAIPIINANDLSGANGTSLVTSGAVKAYVDSAVAGLGKLVGGYDAAANTNFPGGTNTKKADFWYVTVAGSIQGVPFQVGDVIIANKDNPSNTNANDYIFLQTNADQATATILGMVMLATNAEVQTGTNNTKAITPAGLSARTATESRTGLAKIATNAEALEGTDNTTIMTPAKVKAVVDAASNKGYSALFGDATNSKFTIEHGLNTEDLIADFFEMPSKIKYLVDYQIISNTQILVSLGRPPGLNKIKVVIIPKG
;
A
#
# COMPACT_ATOMS: atom_id res chain seq x y z
N MET A 1 -26.74 125.97 -28.46
CA MET A 1 -26.23 124.76 -29.13
C MET A 1 -25.44 125.22 -30.35
N ILE A 2 -24.13 124.98 -30.41
CA ILE A 2 -23.31 125.26 -31.60
C ILE A 2 -23.44 124.01 -32.48
N ILE A 3 -24.22 124.09 -33.56
CA ILE A 3 -24.69 122.94 -34.35
C ILE A 3 -23.78 122.66 -35.57
N GLY A 4 -22.87 123.59 -35.89
CA GLY A 4 -22.22 123.68 -37.21
C GLY A 4 -21.36 122.49 -37.67
N ASN A 5 -20.84 121.65 -36.76
CA ASN A 5 -19.85 120.62 -37.13
C ASN A 5 -20.28 119.17 -36.81
N THR A 6 -21.52 118.92 -36.39
CA THR A 6 -21.97 117.60 -35.87
C THR A 6 -23.08 116.92 -36.67
N LEU A 7 -23.73 117.61 -37.61
CA LEU A 7 -24.82 117.09 -38.44
C LEU A 7 -24.41 116.96 -39.90
N ASN A 8 -24.62 115.79 -40.50
CA ASN A 8 -24.56 115.62 -41.95
C ASN A 8 -26.00 115.46 -42.47
N ALA A 9 -26.50 116.51 -43.11
CA ALA A 9 -27.88 116.55 -43.63
C ALA A 9 -28.09 115.63 -44.84
N ASP A 10 -27.02 115.27 -45.57
CA ASP A 10 -27.14 114.47 -46.80
C ASP A 10 -27.29 112.97 -46.53
N GLN A 11 -26.98 112.53 -45.31
CA GLN A 11 -27.01 111.12 -44.92
C GLN A 11 -28.08 110.81 -43.87
N ASN A 12 -28.91 111.79 -43.47
CA ASN A 12 -29.85 111.69 -42.34
C ASN A 12 -29.23 111.10 -41.07
N ALA A 13 -27.93 111.31 -40.88
CA ALA A 13 -27.14 110.65 -39.85
C ALA A 13 -26.39 111.68 -39.00
N VAL A 14 -26.27 111.39 -37.71
CA VAL A 14 -25.39 112.12 -36.82
C VAL A 14 -24.09 111.33 -36.71
N ILE A 15 -23.00 111.89 -37.21
CA ILE A 15 -21.77 111.12 -37.47
C ILE A 15 -20.90 111.02 -36.22
N ASN A 16 -20.69 112.14 -35.52
CA ASN A 16 -19.85 112.20 -34.32
C ASN A 16 -20.61 112.95 -33.24
N ILE A 17 -21.44 112.25 -32.47
CA ILE A 17 -22.05 112.84 -31.26
C ILE A 17 -21.01 112.73 -30.14
N PRO A 18 -20.38 113.82 -29.69
CA PRO A 18 -19.64 113.79 -28.44
C PRO A 18 -20.69 113.69 -27.32
N LEU A 19 -20.77 112.53 -26.69
CA LEU A 19 -21.56 112.37 -25.48
C LEU A 19 -20.85 113.08 -24.33
N ASP A 20 -21.62 113.77 -23.49
CA ASP A 20 -21.11 114.57 -22.37
C ASP A 20 -20.22 113.71 -21.44
N PRO A 21 -18.88 113.95 -21.41
CA PRO A 21 -17.97 113.15 -20.61
C PRO A 21 -17.92 113.69 -19.18
N ARG A 22 -18.39 112.92 -18.21
CA ARG A 22 -18.38 113.31 -16.80
C ARG A 22 -17.94 112.16 -15.88
N PRO A 23 -17.24 112.44 -14.78
CA PRO A 23 -16.88 111.41 -13.81
C PRO A 23 -18.04 111.00 -12.88
N GLN A 24 -19.12 111.79 -12.85
CA GLN A 24 -20.29 111.60 -11.99
C GLN A 24 -21.58 111.89 -12.77
N PRO A 25 -22.70 111.24 -12.42
CA PRO A 25 -23.98 111.47 -13.08
C PRO A 25 -24.46 112.92 -12.95
N PRO A 26 -25.09 113.49 -13.99
CA PRO A 26 -25.81 114.76 -13.90
C PRO A 26 -26.78 114.79 -12.70
N ALA A 27 -26.70 115.85 -11.89
CA ALA A 27 -27.45 115.99 -10.63
C ALA A 27 -28.96 116.20 -10.82
N SER A 28 -29.40 116.58 -12.04
CA SER A 28 -30.80 116.75 -12.40
C SER A 28 -31.05 116.13 -13.77
N PRO A 29 -31.11 114.79 -13.84
CA PRO A 29 -31.18 114.09 -15.11
C PRO A 29 -32.58 114.16 -15.73
N VAL A 30 -32.64 114.17 -17.06
CA VAL A 30 -33.90 114.12 -17.82
C VAL A 30 -34.08 112.74 -18.42
N GLU A 31 -35.30 112.21 -18.43
CA GLU A 31 -35.58 110.91 -19.09
C GLU A 31 -35.11 110.95 -20.54
N GLY A 32 -34.38 109.91 -20.97
CA GLY A 32 -33.77 109.90 -22.28
C GLY A 32 -32.30 110.35 -22.31
N GLN A 33 -31.81 111.02 -21.27
CA GLN A 33 -30.48 111.61 -21.28
C GLN A 33 -29.39 110.54 -21.34
N ILE A 34 -28.40 110.73 -22.21
CA ILE A 34 -27.24 109.86 -22.35
C ILE A 34 -25.97 110.66 -22.04
N TYR A 35 -25.05 110.08 -21.28
CA TYR A 35 -23.73 110.65 -21.05
C TYR A 35 -22.66 109.55 -21.02
N THR A 36 -21.40 109.96 -21.16
CA THR A 36 -20.27 109.06 -20.95
C THR A 36 -19.74 109.25 -19.55
N ASN A 37 -19.78 108.20 -18.73
CA ASN A 37 -19.10 108.23 -17.44
C ASN A 37 -17.62 107.93 -17.66
N THR A 38 -16.77 108.92 -17.41
CA THR A 38 -15.32 108.80 -17.60
C THR A 38 -14.63 108.01 -16.50
N THR A 39 -15.25 107.90 -15.31
CA THR A 39 -14.77 107.04 -14.22
C THR A 39 -15.07 105.58 -14.53
N ASP A 40 -16.30 105.28 -14.96
CA ASP A 40 -16.77 103.90 -15.21
C ASP A 40 -16.49 103.40 -16.65
N LYS A 41 -15.90 104.26 -17.50
CA LYS A 41 -15.63 104.03 -18.93
C LYS A 41 -16.81 103.40 -19.67
N ALA A 42 -17.98 104.01 -19.48
CA ALA A 42 -19.25 103.46 -19.93
C ALA A 42 -20.18 104.55 -20.48
N ILE A 43 -21.09 104.15 -21.35
CA ILE A 43 -22.22 104.98 -21.79
C ILE A 43 -23.41 104.66 -20.88
N LEU A 44 -24.01 105.69 -20.27
CA LEU A 44 -25.19 105.54 -19.42
C LEU A 44 -26.36 106.37 -19.94
N PHE A 45 -27.56 105.84 -19.74
CA PHE A 45 -28.85 106.42 -20.10
C PHE A 45 -29.75 106.59 -18.87
N TRP A 46 -30.39 107.74 -18.70
CA TRP A 46 -31.36 107.96 -17.63
C TRP A 46 -32.75 107.50 -18.06
N ASN A 47 -33.28 106.47 -17.39
CA ASN A 47 -34.59 105.89 -17.72
C ASN A 47 -35.78 106.54 -16.99
N GLY A 48 -35.59 107.75 -16.47
CA GLY A 48 -36.60 108.46 -15.67
C GLY A 48 -36.48 108.24 -14.16
N THR A 49 -35.83 107.16 -13.72
CA THR A 49 -35.67 106.85 -12.28
C THR A 49 -34.25 106.55 -11.84
N ARG A 50 -33.40 106.04 -12.72
CA ARG A 50 -31.99 105.74 -12.45
C ARG A 50 -31.15 105.81 -13.72
N TRP A 51 -29.84 105.94 -13.56
CA TRP A 51 -28.88 105.76 -14.64
C TRP A 51 -28.70 104.26 -14.94
N VAL A 52 -28.85 103.87 -16.20
CA VAL A 52 -28.71 102.50 -16.72
C VAL A 52 -27.51 102.46 -17.67
N LYS A 53 -26.62 101.48 -17.49
CA LYS A 53 -25.44 101.29 -18.33
C LYS A 53 -25.81 100.60 -19.65
N LEU A 54 -25.45 101.20 -20.78
CA LEU A 54 -25.74 100.68 -22.13
C LEU A 54 -24.57 99.89 -22.75
N GLY A 55 -23.35 100.04 -22.22
CA GLY A 55 -22.18 99.30 -22.65
C GLY A 55 -20.91 99.75 -21.92
N SER A 56 -19.86 98.92 -21.96
CA SER A 56 -18.49 99.30 -21.55
C SER A 56 -17.65 99.44 -22.82
N LEU A 57 -16.76 100.42 -22.89
CA LEU A 57 -15.96 100.63 -24.10
C LEU A 57 -14.86 99.57 -24.32
N ASP A 58 -14.57 98.72 -23.32
CA ASP A 58 -13.36 97.88 -23.28
C ASP A 58 -13.57 96.34 -23.33
N LYS A 59 -14.80 95.82 -23.45
CA LYS A 59 -15.07 94.36 -23.27
C LYS A 59 -15.47 93.60 -24.53
N VAL A 60 -14.74 92.52 -24.83
CA VAL A 60 -15.17 91.39 -25.68
C VAL A 60 -15.71 90.29 -24.76
N GLU A 61 -17.03 90.15 -24.64
CA GLU A 61 -17.63 89.03 -23.92
C GLU A 61 -17.90 87.89 -24.93
N ASN A 62 -17.03 86.88 -24.95
CA ASN A 62 -17.37 85.59 -25.56
C ASN A 62 -18.09 84.79 -24.47
N THR A 63 -19.40 84.58 -24.59
CA THR A 63 -20.19 83.84 -23.59
C THR A 63 -20.11 82.32 -23.75
N ASP A 64 -19.55 81.82 -24.86
CA ASP A 64 -19.66 80.40 -25.24
C ASP A 64 -18.30 79.68 -25.44
N GLY A 65 -17.18 80.33 -25.12
CA GLY A 65 -15.84 79.75 -25.22
C GLY A 65 -15.30 79.27 -23.87
N GLY A 66 -14.60 78.14 -23.82
CA GLY A 66 -13.90 77.67 -22.60
C GLY A 66 -12.88 78.67 -22.00
N LEU A 67 -12.57 79.75 -22.72
CA LEU A 67 -11.72 80.87 -22.30
C LEU A 67 -12.47 82.19 -22.48
N ASN A 68 -12.70 82.91 -21.37
CA ASN A 68 -13.31 84.24 -21.34
C ASN A 68 -12.25 85.27 -20.94
N VAL A 69 -11.91 86.21 -21.82
CA VAL A 69 -10.97 87.29 -21.51
C VAL A 69 -11.74 88.51 -21.04
N ALA A 70 -11.69 88.80 -19.73
CA ALA A 70 -12.23 90.02 -19.16
C ALA A 70 -11.12 91.08 -19.07
N GLN A 71 -11.26 92.17 -19.82
CA GLN A 71 -10.37 93.33 -19.70
C GLN A 71 -11.00 94.39 -18.80
N ALA A 72 -10.27 94.81 -17.77
CA ALA A 72 -10.63 95.92 -16.89
C ALA A 72 -9.35 96.64 -16.46
N ASP A 73 -9.35 97.98 -16.50
CA ASP A 73 -8.24 98.83 -16.03
C ASP A 73 -6.85 98.49 -16.59
N GLY A 74 -6.78 98.04 -17.85
CA GLY A 74 -5.53 97.66 -18.51
C GLY A 74 -4.99 96.28 -18.13
N ILE A 75 -5.74 95.50 -17.33
CA ILE A 75 -5.42 94.11 -16.99
C ILE A 75 -6.37 93.17 -17.72
N ALA A 76 -5.80 92.19 -18.44
CA ALA A 76 -6.56 91.11 -19.07
C ALA A 76 -6.61 89.89 -18.13
N THR A 77 -7.80 89.59 -17.61
CA THR A 77 -8.05 88.39 -16.81
C THR A 77 -8.60 87.29 -17.70
N ILE A 78 -7.92 86.14 -17.75
CA ILE A 78 -8.39 84.95 -18.45
C ILE A 78 -9.20 84.11 -17.47
N ASN A 79 -10.52 84.05 -17.66
CA ASN A 79 -11.41 83.17 -16.93
C ASN A 79 -11.57 81.86 -17.72
N LEU A 80 -11.27 80.73 -17.11
CA LEU A 80 -11.49 79.41 -17.72
C LEU A 80 -12.90 78.94 -17.39
N ASN A 81 -13.76 78.81 -18.41
CA ASN A 81 -15.10 78.26 -18.26
C ASN A 81 -15.04 76.74 -18.46
N LEU A 82 -14.75 76.02 -17.39
CA LEU A 82 -14.60 74.55 -17.39
C LEU A 82 -15.94 73.87 -17.10
N ASP A 83 -16.09 72.62 -17.56
CA ASP A 83 -17.32 71.85 -17.39
C ASP A 83 -17.63 71.44 -15.95
N ASN A 84 -16.66 71.58 -15.03
CA ASN A 84 -16.73 71.15 -13.63
C ASN A 84 -17.15 69.67 -13.46
N ALA A 85 -16.95 68.86 -14.51
CA ALA A 85 -17.29 67.44 -14.57
C ALA A 85 -16.05 66.61 -14.90
N THR A 86 -15.19 67.11 -15.78
CA THR A 86 -13.96 66.45 -16.20
C THR A 86 -12.75 67.25 -15.75
N ILE A 87 -12.82 68.58 -15.86
CA ILE A 87 -11.78 69.50 -15.42
C ILE A 87 -12.45 70.57 -14.55
N GLU A 88 -11.82 70.92 -13.43
CA GLU A 88 -12.29 71.96 -12.52
C GLU A 88 -11.16 72.93 -12.15
N ILE A 89 -11.54 74.11 -11.65
CA ILE A 89 -10.63 75.01 -10.95
C ILE A 89 -10.80 74.73 -9.45
N GLY A 90 -9.81 74.09 -8.83
CA GLY A 90 -9.82 73.74 -7.40
C GLY A 90 -8.54 74.23 -6.73
N ALA A 91 -8.65 74.94 -5.61
CA ALA A 91 -7.52 75.56 -4.90
C ALA A 91 -6.62 76.44 -5.81
N GLY A 92 -7.22 77.13 -6.79
CA GLY A 92 -6.52 78.05 -7.68
C GLY A 92 -5.75 77.39 -8.83
N VAL A 93 -5.86 76.07 -9.04
CA VAL A 93 -5.25 75.37 -10.18
C VAL A 93 -6.30 74.68 -11.05
N VAL A 94 -5.99 74.54 -12.33
CA VAL A 94 -6.76 73.71 -13.27
C VAL A 94 -6.35 72.26 -13.05
N ARG A 95 -7.31 71.39 -12.72
CA ARG A 95 -7.05 69.97 -12.47
C ARG A 95 -8.16 69.10 -13.04
N ILE A 96 -7.84 67.83 -13.25
CA ILE A 96 -8.86 66.81 -13.51
C ILE A 96 -9.65 66.63 -12.20
N LYS A 97 -10.97 66.63 -12.30
CA LYS A 97 -11.85 66.39 -11.17
C LYS A 97 -11.79 64.92 -10.73
N ASP A 98 -12.15 64.63 -9.48
CA ASP A 98 -12.38 63.25 -9.04
C ASP A 98 -13.37 62.54 -9.99
N ALA A 99 -13.06 61.31 -10.39
CA ALA A 99 -13.77 60.56 -11.43
C ALA A 99 -13.83 61.24 -12.82
N GLY A 100 -13.09 62.33 -13.06
CA GLY A 100 -13.03 63.04 -14.34
C GLY A 100 -12.46 62.19 -15.48
N VAL A 101 -11.71 61.13 -15.16
CA VAL A 101 -11.28 60.09 -16.10
C VAL A 101 -12.27 58.94 -16.08
N THR A 102 -13.06 58.80 -17.15
CA THR A 102 -14.00 57.67 -17.33
C THR A 102 -13.32 56.54 -18.11
N THR A 103 -13.95 55.36 -18.12
CA THR A 103 -13.47 54.19 -18.89
C THR A 103 -13.27 54.51 -20.37
N ALA A 104 -14.18 55.27 -20.99
CA ALA A 104 -14.08 55.69 -22.39
C ALA A 104 -12.91 56.66 -22.66
N LYS A 105 -12.39 57.36 -21.64
CA LYS A 105 -11.25 58.28 -21.75
C LYS A 105 -9.91 57.58 -21.63
N LEU A 106 -9.89 56.32 -21.19
CA LEU A 106 -8.72 55.44 -21.23
C LEU A 106 -8.88 54.48 -22.41
N ALA A 107 -8.24 54.80 -23.53
CA ALA A 107 -8.21 53.90 -24.68
C ALA A 107 -7.61 52.52 -24.30
N SER A 108 -7.98 51.46 -25.00
CA SER A 108 -7.35 50.14 -24.82
C SER A 108 -5.83 50.26 -24.95
N ASN A 109 -5.08 49.61 -24.06
CA ASN A 109 -3.62 49.67 -23.96
C ASN A 109 -3.03 51.07 -23.64
N SER A 110 -3.86 52.07 -23.31
CA SER A 110 -3.37 53.41 -22.97
C SER A 110 -2.54 53.44 -21.69
N VAL A 111 -2.80 52.55 -20.74
CA VAL A 111 -2.00 52.35 -19.53
C VAL A 111 -0.94 51.30 -19.82
N THR A 112 0.24 51.76 -20.22
CA THR A 112 1.40 50.91 -20.48
C THR A 112 2.20 50.67 -19.19
N THR A 113 3.10 49.69 -19.21
CA THR A 113 4.00 49.41 -18.07
C THR A 113 4.87 50.62 -17.69
N VAL A 114 5.27 51.47 -18.64
CA VAL A 114 6.00 52.73 -18.35
C VAL A 114 5.17 53.70 -17.52
N LYS A 115 3.84 53.71 -17.68
CA LYS A 115 2.92 54.53 -16.88
C LYS A 115 2.65 53.92 -15.49
N VAL A 116 3.03 52.66 -15.28
CA VAL A 116 2.89 51.92 -14.03
C VAL A 116 4.27 51.49 -13.55
N THR A 117 5.04 52.46 -13.03
CA THR A 117 6.36 52.16 -12.47
C THR A 117 6.27 51.20 -11.29
N ASP A 118 7.38 50.51 -10.98
CA ASP A 118 7.45 49.57 -9.87
C ASP A 118 6.90 50.16 -8.57
N LYS A 119 6.20 49.32 -7.79
CA LYS A 119 5.56 49.67 -6.51
C LYS A 119 4.41 50.69 -6.58
N ASN A 120 4.04 51.22 -7.75
CA ASN A 120 2.88 52.11 -7.85
C ASN A 120 1.55 51.38 -7.61
N ILE A 121 1.47 50.09 -7.91
CA ILE A 121 0.33 49.23 -7.56
C ILE A 121 0.69 48.47 -6.28
N THR A 122 0.14 48.90 -5.15
CA THR A 122 0.36 48.28 -3.84
C THR A 122 -0.72 47.25 -3.55
N PHE A 123 -0.51 46.42 -2.52
CA PHE A 123 -1.51 45.43 -2.08
C PHE A 123 -2.88 46.07 -1.81
N ALA A 124 -2.93 47.21 -1.12
CA ALA A 124 -4.19 47.93 -0.86
C ALA A 124 -4.94 48.35 -2.13
N LYS A 125 -4.22 48.59 -3.24
CA LYS A 125 -4.81 48.94 -4.54
C LYS A 125 -5.40 47.73 -5.29
N ILE A 126 -5.16 46.50 -4.80
CA ILE A 126 -5.67 45.25 -5.39
C ILE A 126 -6.29 44.31 -4.34
N ASN A 127 -6.55 44.78 -3.11
CA ASN A 127 -7.01 43.93 -2.01
C ASN A 127 -8.50 43.57 -2.08
N ASP A 128 -9.25 44.13 -3.02
CA ASP A 128 -10.66 43.80 -3.24
C ASP A 128 -10.79 42.51 -4.07
N ILE A 129 -10.39 41.39 -3.46
CA ILE A 129 -10.46 40.04 -4.04
C ILE A 129 -11.29 39.17 -3.09
N PRO A 130 -12.24 38.36 -3.58
CA PRO A 130 -13.03 37.47 -2.72
C PRO A 130 -12.16 36.55 -1.86
N THR A 131 -12.61 36.28 -0.63
CA THR A 131 -11.96 35.35 0.30
C THR A 131 -11.68 34.00 -0.38
N MET A 132 -10.50 33.42 -0.09
CA MET A 132 -10.05 32.14 -0.67
C MET A 132 -10.02 32.14 -2.20
N THR A 133 -9.74 33.28 -2.83
CA THR A 133 -9.47 33.36 -4.26
C THR A 133 -8.19 34.12 -4.54
N VAL A 134 -7.54 33.82 -5.65
CA VAL A 134 -6.46 34.62 -6.21
C VAL A 134 -6.81 35.03 -7.63
N ILE A 135 -6.25 36.13 -8.10
CA ILE A 135 -6.33 36.50 -9.52
C ILE A 135 -5.27 35.68 -10.25
N GLY A 136 -5.70 34.88 -11.22
CA GLY A 136 -4.79 34.02 -11.98
C GLY A 136 -5.35 33.68 -13.36
N ARG A 137 -4.73 32.70 -14.02
CA ARG A 137 -5.26 32.08 -15.24
C ARG A 137 -4.84 30.62 -15.30
N THR A 138 -5.75 29.75 -15.74
CA THR A 138 -5.51 28.31 -15.88
C THR A 138 -5.65 27.83 -17.33
N ALA A 139 -6.05 28.72 -18.24
CA ALA A 139 -6.12 28.45 -19.68
C ALA A 139 -4.76 28.68 -20.36
N ALA A 140 -4.48 27.93 -21.43
CA ALA A 140 -3.31 28.15 -22.28
C ALA A 140 -3.51 29.36 -23.21
N GLY A 141 -2.43 30.11 -23.48
CA GLY A 141 -2.43 31.25 -24.42
C GLY A 141 -2.71 32.62 -23.79
N THR A 142 -2.94 33.63 -24.64
CA THR A 142 -3.25 35.01 -24.22
C THR A 142 -4.72 35.15 -23.86
N GLY A 143 -5.04 35.75 -22.69
CA GLY A 143 -6.42 35.94 -22.26
C GLY A 143 -6.58 36.72 -20.96
N VAL A 144 -7.82 36.99 -20.59
CA VAL A 144 -8.20 37.73 -19.37
C VAL A 144 -7.91 36.90 -18.13
N SER A 145 -7.44 37.53 -17.05
CA SER A 145 -7.29 36.86 -15.75
C SER A 145 -8.66 36.55 -15.13
N SER A 146 -8.76 35.47 -14.36
CA SER A 146 -9.97 35.03 -13.66
C SER A 146 -9.72 34.84 -12.17
N ALA A 147 -10.80 34.68 -11.40
CA ALA A 147 -10.71 34.23 -10.02
C ALA A 147 -10.39 32.73 -9.98
N ILE A 148 -9.30 32.37 -9.32
CA ILE A 148 -8.88 30.99 -9.09
C ILE A 148 -9.21 30.65 -7.63
N PRO A 149 -10.04 29.62 -7.38
CA PRO A 149 -10.39 29.22 -6.03
C PRO A 149 -9.20 28.56 -5.31
N ILE A 150 -9.07 28.84 -4.02
CA ILE A 150 -8.18 28.16 -3.09
C ILE A 150 -9.01 27.15 -2.29
N ILE A 151 -8.65 25.87 -2.39
CA ILE A 151 -9.26 24.79 -1.63
C ILE A 151 -8.53 24.64 -0.30
N ASN A 152 -9.26 24.77 0.80
CA ASN A 152 -8.77 24.58 2.17
C ASN A 152 -9.40 23.37 2.87
N ALA A 153 -10.04 22.47 2.11
CA ALA A 153 -10.63 21.25 2.65
C ALA A 153 -9.55 20.19 2.93
N ASN A 154 -9.57 19.59 4.12
CA ASN A 154 -8.56 18.62 4.58
C ASN A 154 -8.52 17.33 3.76
N ASP A 155 -9.59 17.01 3.06
CA ASP A 155 -9.73 15.84 2.18
C ASP A 155 -9.46 16.18 0.70
N LEU A 156 -9.07 17.43 0.41
CA LEU A 156 -8.96 17.99 -0.93
C LEU A 156 -10.25 17.85 -1.76
N SER A 157 -11.42 17.77 -1.11
CA SER A 157 -12.70 17.78 -1.79
C SER A 157 -12.87 19.05 -2.64
N GLY A 158 -13.34 18.86 -3.88
CA GLY A 158 -13.50 19.96 -4.84
C GLY A 158 -12.23 20.42 -5.54
N ALA A 159 -11.05 19.88 -5.18
CA ALA A 159 -9.82 20.13 -5.94
C ALA A 159 -9.97 19.61 -7.39
N ASN A 160 -9.49 20.41 -8.34
CA ASN A 160 -9.52 20.11 -9.77
C ASN A 160 -8.28 20.72 -10.44
N GLY A 161 -8.10 20.46 -11.74
CA GLY A 161 -6.94 20.95 -12.51
C GLY A 161 -6.84 22.47 -12.65
N THR A 162 -7.82 23.23 -12.17
CA THR A 162 -7.85 24.70 -12.25
C THR A 162 -7.91 25.38 -10.88
N SER A 163 -7.75 24.63 -9.78
CA SER A 163 -7.80 25.17 -8.41
C SER A 163 -6.42 25.14 -7.75
N LEU A 164 -6.20 26.04 -6.79
CA LEU A 164 -5.05 25.97 -5.88
C LEU A 164 -5.46 25.31 -4.57
N VAL A 165 -4.50 24.78 -3.83
CA VAL A 165 -4.72 24.11 -2.53
C VAL A 165 -3.87 24.77 -1.46
N THR A 166 -4.38 24.87 -0.24
CA THR A 166 -3.57 25.35 0.89
C THR A 166 -2.57 24.27 1.32
N SER A 167 -1.43 24.68 1.86
CA SER A 167 -0.46 23.75 2.46
C SER A 167 -1.06 22.96 3.64
N GLY A 168 -1.98 23.57 4.39
CA GLY A 168 -2.74 22.90 5.46
C GLY A 168 -3.62 21.77 4.95
N ALA A 169 -4.35 22.00 3.86
CA ALA A 169 -5.20 20.99 3.22
C ALA A 169 -4.37 19.80 2.68
N VAL A 170 -3.26 20.09 2.00
CA VAL A 170 -2.33 19.05 1.51
C VAL A 170 -1.76 18.24 2.68
N LYS A 171 -1.30 18.90 3.74
CA LYS A 171 -0.77 18.22 4.92
C LYS A 171 -1.82 17.29 5.54
N ALA A 172 -3.05 17.78 5.73
CA ALA A 172 -4.12 16.98 6.33
C ALA A 172 -4.50 15.77 5.47
N TYR A 173 -4.58 15.95 4.14
CA TYR A 173 -4.87 14.87 3.21
C TYR A 173 -3.78 13.80 3.24
N VAL A 174 -2.51 14.21 3.16
CA VAL A 174 -1.36 13.30 3.20
C VAL A 174 -1.31 12.58 4.55
N ASP A 175 -1.42 13.31 5.67
CA ASP A 175 -1.41 12.72 7.01
C ASP A 175 -2.53 11.68 7.16
N SER A 176 -3.74 11.96 6.66
CA SER A 176 -4.86 11.01 6.67
C SER A 176 -4.59 9.78 5.81
N ALA A 177 -4.07 9.97 4.59
CA ALA A 177 -3.75 8.89 3.67
C ALA A 177 -2.65 7.96 4.23
N VAL A 178 -1.63 8.51 4.89
CA VAL A 178 -0.54 7.72 5.48
C VAL A 178 -0.88 7.18 6.87
N ALA A 179 -1.83 7.77 7.60
CA ALA A 179 -2.24 7.30 8.93
C ALA A 179 -2.87 5.91 8.92
N GLY A 180 -3.37 5.45 7.77
CA GLY A 180 -3.89 4.08 7.58
C GLY A 180 -2.85 3.06 7.10
N LEU A 181 -1.62 3.49 6.80
CA LEU A 181 -0.55 2.59 6.39
C LEU A 181 0.22 2.11 7.63
N GLY A 182 0.44 0.80 7.72
CA GLY A 182 1.28 0.22 8.75
C GLY A 182 2.75 0.60 8.56
N LYS A 183 3.46 0.90 9.66
CA LYS A 183 4.90 1.18 9.64
C LYS A 183 5.70 0.09 10.35
N LEU A 184 6.98 -0.02 10.00
CA LEU A 184 7.94 -0.71 10.84
C LEU A 184 8.13 0.11 12.11
N VAL A 185 7.67 -0.41 13.25
CA VAL A 185 7.83 0.25 14.55
C VAL A 185 9.22 -0.01 15.13
N GLY A 186 9.76 -1.22 14.93
CA GLY A 186 11.14 -1.55 15.31
C GLY A 186 11.35 -3.01 15.69
N GLY A 187 12.50 -3.27 16.32
CA GLY A 187 12.83 -4.56 16.90
C GLY A 187 12.10 -4.79 18.22
N TYR A 188 11.72 -6.03 18.50
CA TYR A 188 11.06 -6.42 19.75
C TYR A 188 11.79 -7.58 20.43
N ASP A 189 12.01 -7.47 21.73
CA ASP A 189 12.62 -8.53 22.53
C ASP A 189 11.51 -9.38 23.16
N ALA A 190 11.29 -10.58 22.62
CA ALA A 190 10.24 -11.48 23.09
C ALA A 190 10.63 -12.25 24.37
N ALA A 191 11.89 -12.19 24.80
CA ALA A 191 12.34 -12.80 26.05
C ALA A 191 12.12 -11.87 27.24
N ALA A 192 12.42 -10.58 27.07
CA ALA A 192 12.33 -9.58 28.12
C ALA A 192 10.91 -9.08 28.37
N ASN A 193 9.98 -9.24 27.41
CA ASN A 193 8.63 -8.72 27.49
C ASN A 193 7.59 -9.85 27.56
N THR A 194 6.64 -9.73 28.49
CA THR A 194 5.53 -10.70 28.64
C THR A 194 4.28 -10.31 27.85
N ASN A 195 4.19 -9.07 27.37
CA ASN A 195 3.05 -8.52 26.61
C ASN A 195 3.42 -8.32 25.14
N PHE A 196 2.43 -8.28 24.24
CA PHE A 196 2.64 -7.97 22.83
C PHE A 196 3.02 -6.50 22.63
N PRO A 197 3.81 -6.17 21.60
CA PRO A 197 4.19 -4.80 21.32
C PRO A 197 3.01 -3.90 20.93
N GLY A 198 3.17 -2.59 21.12
CA GLY A 198 2.18 -1.59 20.71
C GLY A 198 1.20 -1.20 21.83
N GLY A 199 0.00 -0.78 21.47
CA GLY A 199 -1.07 -0.39 22.41
C GLY A 199 -1.82 0.84 21.91
N THR A 200 -2.10 1.81 22.79
CA THR A 200 -2.71 3.08 22.39
C THR A 200 -1.83 3.79 21.35
N ASN A 201 -2.45 4.19 20.23
CA ASN A 201 -1.83 4.81 19.04
C ASN A 201 -1.11 3.86 18.07
N THR A 202 -1.05 2.56 18.34
CA THR A 202 -0.65 1.59 17.32
C THR A 202 -1.75 1.47 16.27
N LYS A 203 -1.36 1.50 15.00
CA LYS A 203 -2.27 1.37 13.86
C LYS A 203 -2.31 -0.07 13.37
N LYS A 204 -3.44 -0.45 12.78
CA LYS A 204 -3.53 -1.71 12.03
C LYS A 204 -2.39 -1.77 11.00
N ALA A 205 -1.80 -2.93 10.84
CA ALA A 205 -0.64 -3.21 10.00
C ALA A 205 0.70 -2.64 10.50
N ASP A 206 0.76 -1.89 11.61
CA ASP A 206 2.04 -1.62 12.27
C ASP A 206 2.70 -2.95 12.64
N PHE A 207 4.02 -3.03 12.43
CA PHE A 207 4.73 -4.28 12.62
C PHE A 207 6.06 -4.12 13.34
N TRP A 208 6.44 -5.20 14.02
CA TRP A 208 7.70 -5.37 14.73
C TRP A 208 8.37 -6.64 14.25
N TYR A 209 9.70 -6.66 14.23
CA TYR A 209 10.46 -7.89 14.05
C TYR A 209 11.08 -8.32 15.38
N VAL A 210 11.07 -9.60 15.68
CA VAL A 210 11.62 -10.13 16.92
C VAL A 210 13.15 -10.14 16.83
N THR A 211 13.81 -9.56 17.83
CA THR A 211 15.27 -9.43 17.93
C THR A 211 15.89 -10.43 18.89
N VAL A 212 15.11 -10.92 19.84
CA VAL A 212 15.49 -11.93 20.83
C VAL A 212 14.32 -12.90 20.99
N ALA A 213 14.59 -14.20 20.83
CA ALA A 213 13.60 -15.26 20.91
C ALA A 213 13.05 -15.42 22.34
N GLY A 214 11.76 -15.67 22.50
CA GLY A 214 11.11 -15.80 23.79
C GLY A 214 9.63 -16.16 23.69
N SER A 215 8.84 -15.90 24.74
CA SER A 215 7.42 -16.18 24.74
C SER A 215 6.62 -15.02 25.32
N ILE A 216 5.61 -14.60 24.56
CA ILE A 216 4.71 -13.51 24.92
C ILE A 216 3.31 -14.09 25.05
N GLN A 217 2.67 -13.94 26.21
CA GLN A 217 1.33 -14.48 26.48
C GLN A 217 1.17 -15.99 26.11
N GLY A 218 2.25 -16.77 26.23
CA GLY A 218 2.29 -18.20 25.88
C GLY A 218 2.49 -18.51 24.39
N VAL A 219 2.59 -17.50 23.53
CA VAL A 219 2.95 -17.64 22.11
C VAL A 219 4.48 -17.61 22.00
N PRO A 220 5.13 -18.66 21.48
CA PRO A 220 6.58 -18.66 21.26
C PRO A 220 6.95 -17.84 20.02
N PHE A 221 8.04 -17.09 20.11
CA PHE A 221 8.63 -16.32 19.02
C PHE A 221 10.13 -16.59 18.91
N GLN A 222 10.63 -16.63 17.68
CA GLN A 222 12.04 -16.72 17.32
C GLN A 222 12.55 -15.38 16.78
N VAL A 223 13.88 -15.20 16.79
CA VAL A 223 14.51 -14.02 16.16
C VAL A 223 14.16 -13.99 14.68
N GLY A 224 13.64 -12.86 14.21
CA GLY A 224 13.20 -12.65 12.82
C GLY A 224 11.69 -12.75 12.61
N ASP A 225 10.93 -13.33 13.55
CA ASP A 225 9.47 -13.35 13.45
C ASP A 225 8.89 -11.94 13.37
N VAL A 226 7.81 -11.79 12.60
CA VAL A 226 7.12 -10.51 12.47
C VAL A 226 5.79 -10.55 13.22
N ILE A 227 5.61 -9.59 14.12
CA ILE A 227 4.36 -9.34 14.85
C ILE A 227 3.69 -8.16 14.17
N ILE A 228 2.46 -8.33 13.70
CA ILE A 228 1.70 -7.29 12.98
C ILE A 228 0.40 -7.01 13.73
N ALA A 229 0.09 -5.74 14.00
CA ALA A 229 -1.20 -5.36 14.58
C ALA A 229 -2.35 -5.64 13.59
N ASN A 230 -3.37 -6.38 14.01
CA ASN A 230 -4.53 -6.72 13.16
C ASN A 230 -5.65 -5.66 13.23
N LYS A 231 -5.55 -4.72 14.17
CA LYS A 231 -6.50 -3.62 14.35
C LYS A 231 -5.80 -2.39 14.92
N ASP A 232 -6.49 -1.26 14.88
CA ASP A 232 -6.07 -0.07 15.60
C ASP A 232 -6.19 -0.29 17.10
N ASN A 233 -5.19 0.18 17.84
CA ASN A 233 -5.08 0.04 19.30
C ASN A 233 -5.26 -1.43 19.76
N PRO A 234 -4.41 -2.37 19.30
CA PRO A 234 -4.48 -3.77 19.73
C PRO A 234 -4.24 -3.88 21.24
N SER A 235 -4.91 -4.83 21.89
CA SER A 235 -4.63 -5.16 23.30
C SER A 235 -3.26 -5.82 23.41
N ASN A 236 -2.44 -5.44 24.38
CA ASN A 236 -1.11 -6.03 24.55
C ASN A 236 -1.12 -7.43 25.17
N THR A 237 -2.29 -7.97 25.51
CA THR A 237 -2.40 -9.32 26.10
C THR A 237 -3.21 -10.28 25.25
N ASN A 238 -3.91 -9.80 24.21
CA ASN A 238 -4.77 -10.64 23.38
C ASN A 238 -4.08 -10.95 22.04
N ALA A 239 -3.67 -12.21 21.86
CA ALA A 239 -3.01 -12.66 20.64
C ALA A 239 -3.86 -12.47 19.37
N ASN A 240 -5.21 -12.51 19.47
CA ASN A 240 -6.11 -12.34 18.32
C ASN A 240 -6.07 -10.92 17.71
N ASP A 241 -5.54 -9.94 18.46
CA ASP A 241 -5.35 -8.59 17.97
C ASP A 241 -4.08 -8.45 17.10
N TYR A 242 -3.33 -9.55 16.88
CA TYR A 242 -2.13 -9.59 16.07
C TYR A 242 -2.16 -10.71 15.02
N ILE A 243 -1.37 -10.52 13.98
CA ILE A 243 -1.01 -11.52 12.99
C ILE A 243 0.48 -11.81 13.17
N PHE A 244 0.86 -13.09 13.19
CA PHE A 244 2.26 -13.50 13.32
C PHE A 244 2.73 -14.12 12.01
N LEU A 245 3.82 -13.59 11.45
CA LEU A 245 4.48 -14.17 10.27
C LEU A 245 5.80 -14.81 10.74
N GLN A 246 5.84 -16.14 10.67
CA GLN A 246 7.00 -16.96 10.98
C GLN A 246 7.76 -17.20 9.67
N THR A 247 8.73 -16.36 9.32
CA THR A 247 9.50 -16.54 8.05
C THR A 247 10.72 -17.46 8.22
N ASN A 248 11.01 -17.87 9.46
CA ASN A 248 12.16 -18.70 9.81
C ASN A 248 11.68 -19.90 10.64
N ALA A 249 11.08 -20.89 9.97
CA ALA A 249 11.03 -22.21 10.57
C ALA A 249 12.46 -22.79 10.53
N ASP A 250 13.20 -22.65 11.63
CA ASP A 250 14.56 -23.18 11.72
C ASP A 250 14.59 -24.69 11.42
N GLN A 251 15.70 -25.16 10.86
CA GLN A 251 15.91 -26.59 10.69
C GLN A 251 15.97 -27.25 12.07
N ALA A 252 15.18 -28.29 12.30
CA ALA A 252 15.23 -29.00 13.57
C ALA A 252 16.65 -29.54 13.83
N THR A 253 17.15 -29.32 15.04
CA THR A 253 18.41 -29.91 15.52
C THR A 253 18.12 -30.79 16.73
N ALA A 254 19.11 -31.54 17.22
CA ALA A 254 18.96 -32.34 18.43
C ALA A 254 18.59 -31.51 19.69
N THR A 255 18.77 -30.20 19.64
CA THR A 255 18.58 -29.27 20.77
C THR A 255 17.57 -28.16 20.51
N ILE A 256 17.12 -27.97 19.26
CA ILE A 256 16.25 -26.87 18.84
C ILE A 256 15.08 -27.47 18.05
N LEU A 257 13.85 -27.15 18.44
CA LEU A 257 12.64 -27.52 17.71
C LEU A 257 12.61 -26.77 16.36
N GLY A 258 12.21 -27.45 15.29
CA GLY A 258 12.21 -26.87 13.95
C GLY A 258 11.52 -27.76 12.93
N MET A 259 11.61 -27.41 11.65
CA MET A 259 11.10 -28.22 10.55
C MET A 259 12.12 -29.27 10.11
N VAL A 260 11.60 -30.43 9.69
CA VAL A 260 12.39 -31.54 9.13
C VAL A 260 11.91 -31.85 7.71
N MET A 261 12.85 -32.20 6.84
CA MET A 261 12.53 -32.80 5.54
C MET A 261 12.41 -34.33 5.71
N LEU A 262 11.48 -34.95 4.99
CA LEU A 262 11.34 -36.41 5.00
C LEU A 262 12.48 -37.05 4.21
N ALA A 263 13.08 -38.10 4.78
CA ALA A 263 14.10 -38.90 4.12
C ALA A 263 13.48 -39.75 3.01
N THR A 264 14.16 -39.82 1.86
CA THR A 264 13.82 -40.75 0.77
C THR A 264 14.17 -42.19 1.18
N ASN A 265 13.58 -43.20 0.53
CA ASN A 265 13.91 -44.61 0.80
C ASN A 265 15.40 -44.94 0.58
N ALA A 266 16.07 -44.24 -0.34
CA ALA A 266 17.51 -44.38 -0.57
C ALA A 266 18.30 -43.82 0.62
N GLU A 267 17.98 -42.61 1.08
CA GLU A 267 18.61 -42.00 2.26
C GLU A 267 18.37 -42.81 3.52
N VAL A 268 17.15 -43.32 3.71
CA VAL A 268 16.83 -44.20 4.84
C VAL A 268 17.66 -45.47 4.77
N GLN A 269 17.94 -46.06 3.60
CA GLN A 269 18.80 -47.25 3.47
C GLN A 269 20.30 -46.95 3.62
N THR A 270 20.78 -45.77 3.21
CA THR A 270 22.16 -45.34 3.44
C THR A 270 22.41 -45.06 4.93
N GLY A 271 21.46 -44.41 5.62
CA GLY A 271 21.49 -44.22 7.08
C GLY A 271 22.52 -43.21 7.61
N THR A 272 23.00 -42.28 6.77
CA THR A 272 24.00 -41.26 7.14
C THR A 272 23.41 -39.88 7.44
N ASN A 273 22.19 -39.60 6.97
CA ASN A 273 21.55 -38.30 7.13
C ASN A 273 20.98 -38.13 8.55
N ASN A 274 21.42 -37.11 9.27
CA ASN A 274 21.00 -36.79 10.64
C ASN A 274 20.04 -35.60 10.74
N THR A 275 19.63 -34.99 9.62
CA THR A 275 18.77 -33.80 9.58
C THR A 275 17.37 -34.07 9.02
N LYS A 276 17.09 -35.32 8.61
CA LYS A 276 15.83 -35.74 8.00
C LYS A 276 15.08 -36.74 8.86
N ALA A 277 13.76 -36.69 8.82
CA ALA A 277 12.91 -37.62 9.52
C ALA A 277 12.58 -38.86 8.67
N ILE A 278 12.60 -40.04 9.28
CA ILE A 278 12.14 -41.28 8.66
C ILE A 278 10.60 -41.33 8.65
N THR A 279 10.02 -41.94 7.62
CA THR A 279 8.58 -42.24 7.55
C THR A 279 8.33 -43.72 7.84
N PRO A 280 7.11 -44.13 8.23
CA PRO A 280 6.76 -45.55 8.34
C PRO A 280 7.03 -46.33 7.04
N ALA A 281 6.80 -45.73 5.87
CA ALA A 281 7.11 -46.33 4.58
C ALA A 281 8.62 -46.50 4.37
N GLY A 282 9.42 -45.47 4.70
CA GLY A 282 10.89 -45.55 4.63
C GLY A 282 11.47 -46.57 5.60
N LEU A 283 10.93 -46.67 6.81
CA LEU A 283 11.30 -47.69 7.79
C LEU A 283 10.98 -49.10 7.28
N SER A 284 9.77 -49.30 6.74
CA SER A 284 9.36 -50.59 6.14
C SER A 284 10.22 -50.98 4.94
N ALA A 285 10.79 -50.01 4.22
CA ALA A 285 11.67 -50.26 3.08
C ALA A 285 13.12 -50.60 3.47
N ARG A 286 13.55 -50.35 4.72
CA ARG A 286 14.90 -50.70 5.20
C ARG A 286 14.96 -52.17 5.61
N THR A 287 14.90 -53.06 4.63
CA THR A 287 15.03 -54.51 4.83
C THR A 287 16.46 -54.90 5.22
N ALA A 288 16.58 -55.92 6.08
CA ALA A 288 17.86 -56.51 6.44
C ALA A 288 18.46 -57.23 5.22
N THR A 289 19.78 -57.13 5.09
CA THR A 289 20.59 -57.89 4.13
C THR A 289 21.83 -58.38 4.83
N GLU A 290 22.59 -59.29 4.22
CA GLU A 290 23.84 -59.79 4.80
C GLU A 290 24.89 -58.68 5.08
N SER A 291 24.82 -57.57 4.34
CA SER A 291 25.76 -56.45 4.48
C SER A 291 25.21 -55.24 5.25
N ARG A 292 23.90 -55.24 5.58
CA ARG A 292 23.22 -54.07 6.13
C ARG A 292 22.11 -54.47 7.09
N THR A 293 22.14 -53.90 8.29
CA THR A 293 21.06 -54.00 9.29
C THR A 293 19.73 -53.51 8.72
N GLY A 294 18.63 -54.16 9.10
CA GLY A 294 17.29 -53.69 8.73
C GLY A 294 16.19 -54.54 9.39
N LEU A 295 14.97 -54.35 8.92
CA LEU A 295 13.83 -55.16 9.33
C LEU A 295 13.83 -56.51 8.60
N ALA A 296 13.51 -57.58 9.32
CA ALA A 296 13.27 -58.90 8.78
C ALA A 296 12.09 -59.55 9.52
N LYS A 297 11.28 -60.35 8.82
CA LYS A 297 10.20 -61.12 9.43
C LYS A 297 10.77 -62.40 10.08
N ILE A 298 10.06 -62.94 11.07
CA ILE A 298 10.39 -64.25 11.65
C ILE A 298 9.92 -65.35 10.69
N ALA A 299 10.75 -66.36 10.47
CA ALA A 299 10.40 -67.51 9.64
C ALA A 299 9.24 -68.32 10.24
N THR A 300 8.35 -68.82 9.39
CA THR A 300 7.37 -69.85 9.76
C THR A 300 8.05 -71.20 9.99
N ASN A 301 7.34 -72.19 10.57
CA ASN A 301 7.93 -73.54 10.74
C ASN A 301 8.21 -74.19 9.38
N ALA A 302 7.35 -73.96 8.38
CA ALA A 302 7.53 -74.51 7.03
C ALA A 302 8.74 -73.88 6.34
N GLU A 303 8.84 -72.55 6.31
CA GLU A 303 10.00 -71.84 5.75
C GLU A 303 11.31 -72.27 6.44
N ALA A 304 11.30 -72.46 7.77
CA ALA A 304 12.48 -72.92 8.50
C ALA A 304 12.89 -74.36 8.15
N LEU A 305 11.93 -75.26 7.89
CA LEU A 305 12.18 -76.65 7.50
C LEU A 305 12.64 -76.78 6.04
N GLU A 306 12.15 -75.90 5.15
CA GLU A 306 12.62 -75.82 3.76
C GLU A 306 14.05 -75.28 3.67
N GLY A 307 14.41 -74.30 4.50
CA GLY A 307 15.80 -73.83 4.66
C GLY A 307 16.37 -73.09 3.45
N THR A 308 15.52 -72.57 2.55
CA THR A 308 15.95 -71.85 1.33
C THR A 308 15.93 -70.33 1.49
N ASP A 309 15.15 -69.80 2.43
CA ASP A 309 14.97 -68.37 2.64
C ASP A 309 16.06 -67.78 3.55
N ASN A 310 16.90 -66.91 3.00
CA ASN A 310 17.96 -66.18 3.73
C ASN A 310 17.55 -64.74 4.10
N THR A 311 16.26 -64.42 4.07
CA THR A 311 15.73 -63.08 4.37
C THR A 311 14.98 -63.00 5.71
N THR A 312 14.86 -64.13 6.42
CA THR A 312 14.05 -64.25 7.64
C THR A 312 14.87 -64.61 8.87
N ILE A 313 14.36 -64.22 10.04
CA ILE A 313 14.99 -64.50 11.33
C ILE A 313 14.52 -65.87 11.84
N MET A 314 15.47 -66.71 12.27
CA MET A 314 15.20 -67.96 12.97
C MET A 314 15.11 -67.73 14.48
N THR A 315 14.00 -68.13 15.11
CA THR A 315 13.89 -68.11 16.58
C THR A 315 14.30 -69.45 17.19
N PRO A 316 14.61 -69.52 18.50
CA PRO A 316 14.95 -70.79 19.15
C PRO A 316 13.90 -71.90 18.94
N ALA A 317 12.61 -71.55 18.87
CA ALA A 317 11.54 -72.50 18.56
C ALA A 317 11.62 -73.06 17.14
N LYS A 318 12.04 -72.24 16.16
CA LYS A 318 12.24 -72.67 14.76
C LYS A 318 13.48 -73.56 14.65
N VAL A 319 14.58 -73.17 15.29
CA VAL A 319 15.78 -74.02 15.40
C VAL A 319 15.39 -75.37 15.99
N LYS A 320 14.65 -75.38 17.11
CA LYS A 320 14.18 -76.62 17.72
C LYS A 320 13.32 -77.46 16.76
N ALA A 321 12.37 -76.86 16.05
CA ALA A 321 11.52 -77.59 15.11
C ALA A 321 12.33 -78.25 13.97
N VAL A 322 13.33 -77.55 13.43
CA VAL A 322 14.22 -78.09 12.39
C VAL A 322 15.10 -79.21 12.95
N VAL A 323 15.67 -79.02 14.14
CA VAL A 323 16.51 -80.03 14.82
C VAL A 323 15.70 -81.27 15.20
N ASP A 324 14.49 -81.12 15.72
CA ASP A 324 13.60 -82.24 16.05
C ASP A 324 13.20 -83.01 14.79
N ALA A 325 12.84 -82.32 13.71
CA ALA A 325 12.49 -82.95 12.43
C ALA A 325 13.68 -83.70 11.80
N ALA A 326 14.89 -83.16 11.95
CA ALA A 326 16.12 -83.86 11.54
C ALA A 326 16.40 -85.08 12.43
N SER A 327 16.16 -84.98 13.74
CA SER A 327 16.49 -86.03 14.72
C SER A 327 15.47 -87.18 14.78
N ASN A 328 14.23 -86.98 14.34
CA ASN A 328 13.13 -87.95 14.53
C ASN A 328 12.80 -88.77 13.25
N LYS A 329 13.76 -88.98 12.35
CA LYS A 329 13.57 -89.71 11.07
C LYS A 329 13.60 -91.25 11.19
N GLY A 330 13.42 -91.83 12.39
CA GLY A 330 13.45 -93.28 12.59
C GLY A 330 12.06 -93.92 12.47
N TYR A 331 11.98 -95.11 11.87
CA TYR A 331 10.79 -95.96 11.87
C TYR A 331 10.89 -97.03 12.96
N SER A 332 9.79 -97.36 13.63
CA SER A 332 9.75 -98.56 14.48
C SER A 332 8.39 -99.23 14.47
N ALA A 333 8.37 -100.56 14.46
CA ALA A 333 7.14 -101.34 14.48
C ALA A 333 7.33 -102.69 15.18
N LEU A 334 6.23 -103.28 15.65
CA LEU A 334 6.18 -104.66 16.11
C LEU A 334 5.70 -105.56 14.97
N PHE A 335 6.27 -106.76 14.83
CA PHE A 335 5.88 -107.73 13.82
C PHE A 335 6.13 -109.17 14.30
N GLY A 336 5.60 -110.12 13.53
CA GLY A 336 5.61 -111.56 13.81
C GLY A 336 4.20 -112.12 13.88
N ASP A 337 3.98 -113.37 13.45
CA ASP A 337 2.64 -113.98 13.30
C ASP A 337 2.58 -115.48 13.64
N ALA A 338 3.63 -116.00 14.29
CA ALA A 338 3.84 -117.41 14.65
C ALA A 338 3.92 -118.41 13.48
N THR A 339 3.81 -117.97 12.22
CA THR A 339 3.66 -118.87 11.07
C THR A 339 4.64 -118.57 9.95
N ASN A 340 4.80 -117.31 9.59
CA ASN A 340 5.72 -116.87 8.57
C ASN A 340 7.10 -116.59 9.15
N SER A 341 8.14 -116.94 8.39
CA SER A 341 9.53 -116.62 8.72
C SER A 341 10.07 -115.43 7.91
N LYS A 342 9.23 -114.85 7.05
CA LYS A 342 9.59 -113.70 6.20
C LYS A 342 8.52 -112.62 6.33
N PHE A 343 8.96 -111.38 6.55
CA PHE A 343 8.08 -110.24 6.74
C PHE A 343 8.58 -109.07 5.91
N THR A 344 7.69 -108.48 5.10
CA THR A 344 7.95 -107.19 4.48
C THR A 344 7.58 -106.11 5.48
N ILE A 345 8.56 -105.29 5.86
CA ILE A 345 8.36 -104.13 6.73
C ILE A 345 8.36 -102.88 5.87
N GLU A 346 7.25 -102.17 5.90
CA GLU A 346 7.09 -100.88 5.24
C GLU A 346 7.46 -99.75 6.20
N HIS A 347 8.61 -99.11 5.96
CA HIS A 347 9.17 -98.08 6.83
C HIS A 347 8.97 -96.65 6.31
N GLY A 348 8.74 -96.47 5.00
CA GLY A 348 8.38 -95.18 4.42
C GLY A 348 9.44 -94.07 4.55
N LEU A 349 10.70 -94.43 4.83
CA LEU A 349 11.79 -93.47 5.07
C LEU A 349 12.39 -92.88 3.78
N ASN A 350 11.97 -93.37 2.61
CA ASN A 350 12.43 -92.93 1.28
C ASN A 350 13.96 -92.94 1.11
N THR A 351 14.64 -93.90 1.75
CA THR A 351 16.09 -94.11 1.65
C THR A 351 16.41 -95.60 1.69
N GLU A 352 17.42 -96.02 0.93
CA GLU A 352 18.00 -97.36 1.02
C GLU A 352 19.19 -97.41 2.01
N ASP A 353 19.77 -96.27 2.37
CA ASP A 353 20.85 -96.21 3.35
C ASP A 353 20.29 -96.17 4.77
N LEU A 354 20.14 -97.35 5.36
CA LEU A 354 19.50 -97.55 6.65
C LEU A 354 20.20 -98.61 7.50
N ILE A 355 20.01 -98.50 8.81
CA ILE A 355 20.32 -99.54 9.79
C ILE A 355 18.99 -100.01 10.37
N ALA A 356 18.73 -101.30 10.28
CA ALA A 356 17.64 -101.94 11.00
C ALA A 356 18.21 -102.77 12.16
N ASP A 357 17.78 -102.44 13.37
CA ASP A 357 18.01 -103.26 14.55
C ASP A 357 16.72 -103.93 14.97
N PHE A 358 16.82 -105.19 15.36
CA PHE A 358 15.71 -106.03 15.74
C PHE A 358 15.84 -106.42 17.20
N PHE A 359 14.74 -106.38 17.93
CA PHE A 359 14.70 -106.68 19.35
C PHE A 359 13.55 -107.64 19.64
N GLU A 360 13.83 -108.71 20.36
CA GLU A 360 12.77 -109.59 20.86
C GLU A 360 12.00 -108.87 21.97
N MET A 361 10.68 -108.96 21.94
CA MET A 361 9.77 -108.35 22.91
C MET A 361 9.04 -109.44 23.70
N PRO A 362 8.96 -109.34 25.03
CA PRO A 362 9.26 -108.16 25.84
C PRO A 362 10.72 -108.05 26.34
N SER A 363 11.58 -109.02 26.06
CA SER A 363 12.93 -109.11 26.64
C SER A 363 13.90 -107.98 26.25
N LYS A 364 13.60 -107.25 25.17
CA LYS A 364 14.42 -106.17 24.57
C LYS A 364 15.86 -106.58 24.24
N ILE A 365 16.09 -107.87 24.03
CA ILE A 365 17.39 -108.40 23.62
C ILE A 365 17.50 -108.28 22.10
N LYS A 366 18.68 -107.88 21.60
CA LYS A 366 18.94 -107.79 20.17
C LYS A 366 18.75 -109.17 19.53
N TYR A 367 17.84 -109.25 18.57
CA TYR A 367 17.56 -110.45 17.81
C TYR A 367 18.37 -110.37 16.52
N LEU A 368 19.22 -111.38 16.26
CA LEU A 368 20.02 -111.42 15.05
C LEU A 368 19.13 -111.88 13.90
N VAL A 369 19.05 -111.03 12.88
CA VAL A 369 18.12 -111.16 11.76
C VAL A 369 18.82 -110.73 10.50
N ASP A 370 18.64 -111.51 9.44
CA ASP A 370 19.03 -111.09 8.11
C ASP A 370 17.90 -110.24 7.52
N TYR A 371 18.23 -109.02 7.11
CA TYR A 371 17.31 -108.17 6.36
C TYR A 371 17.94 -107.77 5.04
N GLN A 372 17.09 -107.67 4.02
CA GLN A 372 17.44 -107.18 2.71
C GLN A 372 16.62 -105.92 2.44
N ILE A 373 17.27 -104.87 1.95
CA ILE A 373 16.57 -103.69 1.43
C ILE A 373 15.97 -104.09 0.08
N ILE A 374 14.65 -103.94 -0.04
CA ILE A 374 13.93 -104.31 -1.27
C ILE A 374 13.39 -103.10 -2.02
N SER A 375 13.27 -101.95 -1.35
CA SER A 375 13.05 -100.63 -1.95
C SER A 375 13.48 -99.54 -0.98
N ASN A 376 13.42 -98.28 -1.43
CA ASN A 376 13.61 -97.11 -0.57
C ASN A 376 12.55 -96.92 0.54
N THR A 377 11.48 -97.72 0.55
CA THR A 377 10.42 -97.67 1.57
C THR A 377 10.21 -98.98 2.31
N GLN A 378 10.87 -100.06 1.90
CA GLN A 378 10.62 -101.40 2.42
C GLN A 378 11.90 -102.21 2.62
N ILE A 379 11.89 -103.01 3.69
CA ILE A 379 12.88 -104.08 3.91
C ILE A 379 12.17 -105.44 3.98
N LEU A 380 12.81 -106.48 3.46
CA LEU A 380 12.41 -107.86 3.66
C LEU A 380 13.23 -108.46 4.78
N VAL A 381 12.54 -108.91 5.82
CA VAL A 381 13.14 -109.48 7.02
C VAL A 381 13.01 -111.00 6.95
N SER A 382 14.12 -111.72 7.10
CA SER A 382 14.16 -113.19 7.08
C SER A 382 14.65 -113.73 8.42
N LEU A 383 13.84 -114.59 9.04
CA LEU A 383 14.09 -115.17 10.35
C LEU A 383 14.34 -116.67 10.21
N GLY A 384 15.22 -117.23 11.06
CA GLY A 384 15.48 -118.67 11.06
C GLY A 384 14.31 -119.53 11.56
N ARG A 385 13.31 -118.91 12.20
CA ARG A 385 12.05 -119.54 12.65
C ARG A 385 10.92 -118.50 12.72
N PRO A 386 9.64 -118.91 12.57
CA PRO A 386 8.53 -118.00 12.74
C PRO A 386 8.50 -117.39 14.16
N PRO A 387 8.58 -116.07 14.33
CA PRO A 387 8.47 -115.43 15.63
C PRO A 387 7.01 -115.42 16.08
N GLY A 388 6.74 -115.47 17.38
CA GLY A 388 5.38 -115.33 17.91
C GLY A 388 4.73 -114.00 17.51
N LEU A 389 3.41 -113.93 17.62
CA LEU A 389 2.63 -112.75 17.23
C LEU A 389 3.16 -111.46 17.89
N ASN A 390 3.60 -110.49 17.08
CA ASN A 390 4.16 -109.20 17.51
C ASN A 390 5.33 -109.30 18.51
N LYS A 391 6.10 -110.39 18.45
CA LYS A 391 7.21 -110.64 19.38
C LYS A 391 8.53 -110.03 18.96
N ILE A 392 8.64 -109.42 17.78
CA ILE A 392 9.86 -108.71 17.37
C ILE A 392 9.54 -107.24 17.14
N LYS A 393 10.35 -106.34 17.70
CA LYS A 393 10.35 -104.92 17.35
C LYS A 393 11.49 -104.65 16.38
N VAL A 394 11.18 -104.00 15.27
CA VAL A 394 12.19 -103.41 14.39
C VAL A 394 12.32 -101.92 14.70
N VAL A 395 13.55 -101.42 14.71
CA VAL A 395 13.89 -100.00 14.73
C VAL A 395 14.79 -99.75 13.52
N ILE A 396 14.34 -98.90 12.62
CA ILE A 396 15.02 -98.56 11.39
C ILE A 396 15.37 -97.09 11.44
N ILE A 397 16.64 -96.76 11.32
CA ILE A 397 17.12 -95.38 11.22
C ILE A 397 17.85 -95.22 9.89
N PRO A 398 17.65 -94.09 9.19
CA PRO A 398 18.54 -93.71 8.10
C PRO A 398 19.97 -93.62 8.65
N LYS A 399 20.96 -94.11 7.90
CA LYS A 399 22.33 -93.62 8.14
C LYS A 399 22.35 -92.20 7.62
N GLY A 400 22.52 -91.26 8.55
CA GLY A 400 22.35 -89.82 8.30
C GLY A 400 23.18 -89.32 7.13
#